data_AF-A0A8T3YJV2-F1
#
_entry.id   AF-A0A8T3YJV2-F1
#
_cell.length_a   1.000
_cell.length_b   1.000
_cell.length_c   1.000
_cell.angle_alpha   90.00
_cell.angle_beta   90.00
_cell.angle_gamma   90.00
#
_symmetry.space_group_name_H-M   'P 1'
#
loop_
_entity.id
_entity.type
_entity.pdbx_description
1 polymer ?
#
loop_
_entity_poly.entity_id
_entity_poly.type
_entity_poly.pdbx_seq_one_letter_code
_entity_poly.pdbx_strand_id
1 'polypeptide(L)'
;MRLERSAANGIGHLTLQAGLAAAGAVILLSALAAATLVEVEVATVLRGEVKNVSESVASGLYLATAELTNTGSVGYTARARLDLIRGQDIVATGWSSPAVLQPGERAAFTLGWAQPNASGTFMARRRFYFAQEILEVGATSLILAPAEQRDAFSISGVRTYDDVIRFDLWASEPVEEVYVLPGSPPGWIVEQVLLPLGRSAEVRLPYTAEVFREQSLRIVIASADGALLHAENIPLRREEGASRFVGILLDTLMRAWHGLF
;
A
#
# COMPACT_ATOMS: atom_id res chain seq x y z
N MET A 1 -47.54 -78.11 -56.85
CA MET A 1 -47.77 -76.65 -56.66
C MET A 1 -48.59 -76.44 -55.39
N ARG A 2 -47.94 -76.12 -54.26
CA ARG A 2 -48.49 -75.38 -53.11
C ARG A 2 -47.45 -75.40 -51.99
N LEU A 3 -46.66 -74.35 -51.93
CA LEU A 3 -45.90 -73.91 -50.76
C LEU A 3 -45.99 -72.40 -50.80
N GLU A 4 -46.67 -71.80 -49.84
CA GLU A 4 -46.40 -70.47 -49.30
C GLU A 4 -47.52 -70.09 -48.31
N ARG A 5 -47.15 -69.99 -47.03
CA ARG A 5 -47.71 -69.10 -46.01
C ARG A 5 -47.16 -69.53 -44.65
N SER A 6 -46.15 -68.82 -44.14
CA SER A 6 -45.94 -68.58 -42.70
C SER A 6 -44.62 -67.82 -42.49
N ALA A 7 -44.67 -66.49 -42.46
CA ALA A 7 -43.63 -65.64 -41.86
C ALA A 7 -44.08 -64.16 -41.90
N ALA A 8 -44.96 -63.72 -40.99
CA ALA A 8 -45.29 -62.29 -40.90
C ALA A 8 -45.65 -61.77 -39.50
N ASN A 9 -45.64 -62.60 -38.43
CA ASN A 9 -46.16 -62.17 -37.12
C ASN A 9 -45.08 -61.98 -36.02
N GLY A 10 -43.79 -61.97 -36.34
CA GLY A 10 -42.72 -61.95 -35.33
C GLY A 10 -42.08 -60.59 -35.02
N ILE A 11 -42.27 -59.56 -35.84
CA ILE A 11 -41.40 -58.36 -35.83
C ILE A 11 -41.96 -57.22 -34.95
N GLY A 12 -43.27 -57.19 -34.70
CA GLY A 12 -43.90 -56.10 -33.92
C GLY A 12 -43.64 -56.12 -32.41
N HIS A 13 -43.26 -57.26 -31.84
CA HIS A 13 -43.11 -57.41 -30.39
C HIS A 13 -41.71 -57.01 -29.87
N LEU A 14 -40.69 -57.05 -30.74
CA LEU A 14 -39.31 -56.73 -30.38
C LEU A 14 -39.02 -55.21 -30.40
N THR A 15 -39.70 -54.45 -31.26
CA THR A 15 -39.55 -52.98 -31.35
C THR A 15 -40.17 -52.23 -30.18
N LEU A 16 -41.25 -52.77 -29.57
CA LEU A 16 -41.91 -52.14 -28.42
C LEU A 16 -41.12 -52.31 -27.11
N GLN A 17 -40.45 -53.45 -26.92
CA GLN A 17 -39.61 -53.71 -25.74
C GLN A 17 -38.32 -52.87 -25.72
N ALA A 18 -37.71 -52.62 -26.88
CA ALA A 18 -36.53 -51.76 -26.99
C ALA A 18 -36.84 -50.29 -26.64
N GLY A 19 -38.02 -49.78 -27.01
CA GLY A 19 -38.45 -48.42 -26.67
C GLY A 19 -38.69 -48.20 -25.18
N LEU A 20 -39.29 -49.19 -24.49
CA LEU A 20 -39.51 -49.15 -23.04
C LEU A 20 -38.20 -49.21 -22.24
N ALA A 21 -37.24 -50.02 -22.68
CA ALA A 21 -35.91 -50.09 -22.05
C ALA A 21 -35.13 -48.78 -22.22
N ALA A 22 -35.19 -48.16 -23.40
CA ALA A 22 -34.53 -46.86 -23.65
C ALA A 22 -35.17 -45.72 -22.85
N ALA A 23 -36.51 -45.65 -22.79
CA ALA A 23 -37.21 -44.66 -21.97
C ALA A 23 -36.92 -44.84 -20.47
N GLY A 24 -36.88 -46.09 -19.98
CA GLY A 24 -36.49 -46.39 -18.60
C GLY A 24 -35.06 -45.97 -18.28
N ALA A 25 -34.11 -46.19 -19.20
CA ALA A 25 -32.72 -45.76 -19.02
C ALA A 25 -32.56 -44.23 -18.98
N VAL A 26 -33.32 -43.49 -19.79
CA VAL A 26 -33.31 -42.02 -19.78
C VAL A 26 -33.87 -41.46 -18.47
N ILE A 27 -34.95 -42.05 -17.92
CA ILE A 27 -35.52 -41.67 -16.62
C ILE A 27 -34.53 -41.99 -15.48
N LEU A 28 -33.83 -43.12 -15.54
CA LEU A 28 -32.85 -43.50 -14.53
C LEU A 28 -31.60 -42.59 -14.55
N LEU A 29 -31.14 -42.21 -15.74
CA LEU A 29 -30.01 -41.27 -15.93
C LEU A 29 -30.36 -39.84 -15.50
N SER A 30 -31.60 -39.40 -15.71
CA SER A 30 -32.07 -38.08 -15.24
C SER A 30 -32.33 -38.04 -13.74
N ALA A 31 -32.71 -39.17 -13.12
CA ALA A 31 -32.79 -39.29 -11.66
C ALA A 31 -31.42 -39.35 -10.97
N LEU A 32 -30.37 -39.82 -11.67
CA LEU A 32 -28.99 -39.86 -11.17
C LEU A 32 -28.23 -38.55 -11.37
N ALA A 33 -28.75 -37.63 -12.19
CA ALA A 33 -28.28 -36.24 -12.25
C ALA A 33 -28.82 -35.43 -11.05
N ALA A 34 -28.69 -35.98 -9.85
CA ALA A 34 -28.86 -35.20 -8.63
C ALA A 34 -27.71 -34.19 -8.61
N ALA A 35 -28.05 -32.92 -8.87
CA ALA A 35 -27.11 -31.82 -8.73
C ALA A 35 -26.64 -31.79 -7.27
N THR A 36 -25.43 -32.27 -7.02
CA THR A 36 -24.80 -32.19 -5.70
C THR A 36 -24.52 -30.72 -5.45
N LEU A 37 -25.34 -30.09 -4.61
CA LEU A 37 -25.10 -28.74 -4.15
C LEU A 37 -23.94 -28.80 -3.17
N VAL A 38 -22.75 -28.45 -3.64
CA VAL A 38 -21.57 -28.32 -2.79
C VAL A 38 -21.63 -26.93 -2.16
N GLU A 39 -22.17 -26.85 -0.95
CA GLU A 39 -22.10 -25.65 -0.14
C GLU A 39 -20.69 -25.55 0.45
N VAL A 40 -19.91 -24.59 -0.04
CA VAL A 40 -18.58 -24.30 0.48
C VAL A 40 -18.70 -23.14 1.45
N GLU A 41 -18.73 -23.42 2.74
CA GLU A 41 -18.62 -22.39 3.78
C GLU A 41 -17.16 -21.99 3.95
N VAL A 42 -16.80 -20.79 3.47
CA VAL A 42 -15.45 -20.24 3.67
C VAL A 42 -15.47 -19.41 4.95
N ALA A 43 -14.79 -19.90 5.99
CA ALA A 43 -14.63 -19.15 7.23
C ALA A 43 -13.95 -17.80 6.94
N THR A 44 -14.46 -16.73 7.56
CA THR A 44 -13.84 -15.40 7.51
C THR A 44 -12.59 -15.39 8.40
N VAL A 45 -11.42 -15.22 7.80
CA VAL A 45 -10.11 -15.25 8.46
C VAL A 45 -9.32 -14.02 8.03
N LEU A 46 -8.88 -13.22 9.00
CA LEU A 46 -7.97 -12.11 8.79
C LEU A 46 -6.55 -12.56 9.10
N ARG A 47 -5.67 -12.57 8.10
CA ARG A 47 -4.28 -12.99 8.29
C ARG A 47 -3.34 -12.28 7.32
N GLY A 48 -2.22 -11.82 7.85
CA GLY A 48 -1.11 -11.26 7.09
C GLY A 48 0.17 -12.04 7.38
N GLU A 49 1.00 -12.23 6.37
CA GLU A 49 2.33 -12.84 6.49
C GLU A 49 3.37 -11.89 5.92
N VAL A 50 4.43 -11.59 6.68
CA VAL A 50 5.53 -10.74 6.23
C VAL A 50 6.67 -11.59 5.69
N LYS A 51 7.18 -11.23 4.51
CA LYS A 51 8.30 -11.88 3.82
C LYS A 51 9.27 -10.83 3.27
N ASN A 52 10.41 -11.31 2.77
CA ASN A 52 11.37 -10.49 2.02
C ASN A 52 11.79 -9.21 2.76
N VAL A 53 12.08 -9.35 4.06
CA VAL A 53 12.57 -8.24 4.88
C VAL A 53 14.00 -7.94 4.48
N SER A 54 14.24 -6.72 4.03
CA SER A 54 15.57 -6.23 3.66
C SER A 54 15.81 -4.86 4.27
N GLU A 55 17.04 -4.61 4.66
CA GLU A 55 17.46 -3.34 5.24
C GLU A 55 18.75 -2.88 4.57
N SER A 56 18.86 -1.59 4.32
CA SER A 56 20.09 -0.98 3.80
C SER A 56 20.37 0.33 4.51
N VAL A 57 21.65 0.66 4.62
CA VAL A 57 22.13 1.97 5.06
C VAL A 57 23.11 2.46 4.00
N ALA A 58 22.78 3.55 3.33
CA ALA A 58 23.63 4.19 2.33
C ALA A 58 23.72 5.68 2.63
N SER A 59 24.94 6.19 2.83
CA SER A 59 25.20 7.62 3.02
C SER A 59 24.34 8.30 4.10
N GLY A 60 23.92 7.55 5.12
CA GLY A 60 23.08 8.06 6.22
C GLY A 60 21.56 7.97 6.00
N LEU A 61 21.12 7.47 4.84
CA LEU A 61 19.75 7.03 4.60
C LEU A 61 19.63 5.55 4.97
N TYR A 62 18.80 5.25 5.96
CA TYR A 62 18.34 3.90 6.29
C TYR A 62 17.05 3.61 5.53
N LEU A 63 16.98 2.49 4.83
CA LEU A 63 15.77 1.98 4.21
C LEU A 63 15.43 0.60 4.78
N ALA A 64 14.17 0.42 5.14
CA ALA A 64 13.60 -0.86 5.51
C ALA A 64 12.48 -1.20 4.52
N THR A 65 12.63 -2.32 3.84
CA THR A 65 11.63 -2.85 2.91
C THR A 65 11.16 -4.21 3.39
N ALA A 66 9.86 -4.45 3.30
CA ALA A 66 9.27 -5.76 3.57
C ALA A 66 7.97 -5.93 2.78
N GLU A 67 7.66 -7.18 2.41
CA GLU A 67 6.42 -7.53 1.72
C GLU A 67 5.41 -8.09 2.71
N LEU A 68 4.18 -7.58 2.68
CA LEU A 68 3.04 -8.17 3.39
C LEU A 68 2.14 -8.89 2.39
N THR A 69 1.83 -10.15 2.65
CA THR A 69 0.88 -10.96 1.88
C THR A 69 -0.40 -11.19 2.67
N ASN A 70 -1.56 -11.00 2.05
CA ASN A 70 -2.83 -11.38 2.64
C ASN A 70 -3.04 -12.89 2.47
N THR A 71 -2.88 -13.64 3.56
CA THR A 71 -3.09 -15.10 3.62
C THR A 71 -4.45 -15.47 4.24
N GLY A 72 -5.29 -14.47 4.51
CA GLY A 72 -6.66 -14.64 4.97
C GLY A 72 -7.66 -14.87 3.85
N SER A 73 -8.95 -14.80 4.18
CA SER A 73 -10.08 -14.96 3.25
C SER A 73 -10.85 -13.66 2.97
N VAL A 74 -10.44 -12.53 3.57
CA VAL A 74 -11.09 -11.21 3.38
C VAL A 74 -10.06 -10.16 3.03
N GLY A 75 -10.43 -9.24 2.13
CA GLY A 75 -9.58 -8.11 1.75
C GLY A 75 -9.48 -7.05 2.84
N TYR A 76 -8.32 -6.39 2.96
CA TYR A 76 -8.08 -5.33 3.94
C TYR A 76 -7.11 -4.26 3.44
N THR A 77 -7.12 -3.11 4.09
CA THR A 77 -6.07 -2.09 3.92
C THR A 77 -4.96 -2.32 4.93
N ALA A 78 -3.72 -2.29 4.46
CA ALA A 78 -2.52 -2.45 5.26
C ALA A 78 -1.61 -1.21 5.18
N ARG A 79 -0.91 -0.90 6.28
CA ARG A 79 0.11 0.15 6.37
C ARG A 79 1.32 -0.38 7.13
N ALA A 80 2.51 0.08 6.78
CA ALA A 80 3.72 -0.14 7.54
C ALA A 80 4.09 1.09 8.38
N ARG A 81 4.68 0.85 9.55
CA ARG A 81 5.23 1.85 10.45
C ARG A 81 6.66 1.48 10.84
N LEU A 82 7.54 2.47 10.84
CA LEU A 82 8.90 2.38 11.31
C LEU A 82 9.09 3.34 12.47
N ASP A 83 9.37 2.81 13.66
CA ASP A 83 9.79 3.60 14.82
C ASP A 83 11.31 3.52 14.96
N LEU A 84 11.98 4.65 15.07
CA LEU A 84 13.38 4.73 15.49
C LEU A 84 13.42 5.08 16.97
N ILE A 85 14.11 4.25 17.73
CA ILE A 85 14.16 4.30 19.19
C ILE A 85 15.60 4.54 19.63
N ARG A 86 15.81 5.49 20.54
CA ARG A 86 17.10 5.73 21.18
C ARG A 86 16.92 5.60 22.69
N GLY A 87 17.52 4.57 23.29
CA GLY A 87 17.23 4.23 24.68
C GLY A 87 15.77 3.79 24.84
N GLN A 88 14.96 4.57 25.54
CA GLN A 88 13.53 4.33 25.72
C GLN A 88 12.63 5.25 24.88
N ASP A 89 13.21 6.26 24.23
CA ASP A 89 12.45 7.29 23.53
C ASP A 89 12.29 6.95 22.05
N ILE A 90 11.07 7.12 21.53
CA ILE A 90 10.82 7.13 20.08
C ILE A 90 11.27 8.51 19.57
N VAL A 91 12.33 8.54 18.77
CA VAL A 91 12.90 9.78 18.23
C VAL A 91 12.34 10.14 16.85
N ALA A 92 11.79 9.15 16.13
CA ALA A 92 11.09 9.37 14.88
C ALA A 92 10.12 8.23 14.58
N THR A 93 9.03 8.57 13.90
CA THR A 93 8.07 7.62 13.35
C THR A 93 7.84 7.93 11.87
N GLY A 94 8.00 6.92 11.03
CA GLY A 94 7.67 6.95 9.61
C GLY A 94 6.49 6.04 9.29
N TRP A 95 5.62 6.49 8.38
CA TRP A 95 4.46 5.73 7.91
C TRP A 95 4.50 5.56 6.40
N SER A 96 4.09 4.40 5.92
CA SER A 96 3.97 4.14 4.49
C SER A 96 2.61 4.62 3.99
N SER A 97 2.48 4.75 2.68
CA SER A 97 1.16 4.76 2.07
C SER A 97 0.40 3.45 2.30
N PRO A 98 -0.94 3.50 2.36
CA PRO A 98 -1.76 2.32 2.49
C PRO A 98 -1.74 1.48 1.21
N ALA A 99 -1.80 0.16 1.35
CA ALA A 99 -2.10 -0.76 0.25
C ALA A 99 -3.35 -1.55 0.56
N VAL A 100 -4.26 -1.68 -0.41
CA VAL A 100 -5.40 -2.60 -0.33
C VAL A 100 -4.94 -3.97 -0.82
N LEU A 101 -5.19 -5.01 -0.02
CA LEU A 101 -4.77 -6.37 -0.29
C LEU A 101 -5.97 -7.32 -0.27
N GLN A 102 -6.30 -7.90 -1.41
CA GLN A 102 -7.23 -9.02 -1.53
C GLN A 102 -6.56 -10.34 -1.09
N PRO A 103 -7.34 -11.39 -0.78
CA PRO A 103 -6.79 -12.71 -0.48
C PRO A 103 -5.80 -13.19 -1.55
N GLY A 104 -4.59 -13.55 -1.12
CA GLY A 104 -3.48 -13.96 -1.99
C GLY A 104 -2.62 -12.82 -2.57
N GLU A 105 -3.05 -11.56 -2.44
CA GLU A 105 -2.26 -10.41 -2.90
C GLU A 105 -1.13 -10.05 -1.92
N ARG A 106 -0.12 -9.36 -2.45
CA ARG A 106 1.03 -8.86 -1.70
C ARG A 106 1.34 -7.42 -2.08
N ALA A 107 1.86 -6.66 -1.12
CA ALA A 107 2.41 -5.33 -1.35
C ALA A 107 3.77 -5.19 -0.65
N ALA A 108 4.69 -4.51 -1.33
CA ALA A 108 5.96 -4.09 -0.76
C ALA A 108 5.79 -2.73 -0.07
N PHE A 109 6.35 -2.61 1.13
CA PHE A 109 6.37 -1.37 1.88
C PHE A 109 7.82 -0.98 2.15
N THR A 110 8.21 0.19 1.65
CA THR A 110 9.53 0.77 1.90
C THR A 110 9.38 1.99 2.80
N LEU A 111 10.12 2.00 3.89
CA LEU A 111 10.19 3.09 4.85
C LEU A 111 11.62 3.54 4.99
N GLY A 112 11.81 4.84 4.84
CA GLY A 112 13.09 5.50 5.01
C GLY A 112 13.22 6.19 6.36
N TRP A 113 14.46 6.35 6.79
CA TRP A 113 14.83 7.28 7.83
C TRP A 113 16.19 7.86 7.51
N ALA A 114 16.31 9.18 7.64
CA ALA A 114 17.58 9.85 7.62
C ALA A 114 17.56 10.92 8.71
N GLN A 115 18.70 11.11 9.36
CA GLN A 115 18.86 12.25 10.26
C GLN A 115 20.21 12.90 10.00
N PRO A 116 20.22 14.12 9.42
CA PRO A 116 21.46 14.86 9.31
C PRO A 116 22.02 15.13 10.71
N ASN A 117 23.35 15.06 10.82
CA ASN A 117 24.10 15.41 12.03
C ASN A 117 23.78 14.59 13.29
N ALA A 118 22.99 13.51 13.20
CA ALA A 118 22.78 12.59 14.30
C ALA A 118 23.54 11.28 14.07
N SER A 119 24.31 10.88 15.07
CA SER A 119 24.99 9.59 15.09
C SER A 119 24.62 8.80 16.34
N GLY A 120 24.93 7.50 16.31
CA GLY A 120 24.82 6.63 17.47
C GLY A 120 24.03 5.35 17.18
N THR A 121 23.70 4.66 18.27
CA THR A 121 22.95 3.40 18.22
C THR A 121 21.46 3.68 18.37
N PHE A 122 20.68 3.13 17.45
CA PHE A 122 19.24 3.19 17.43
C PHE A 122 18.68 1.77 17.33
N MET A 123 17.42 1.62 17.71
CA MET A 123 16.64 0.43 17.43
C MET A 123 15.53 0.79 16.45
N ALA A 124 15.54 0.16 15.28
CA ALA A 124 14.47 0.27 14.30
C ALA A 124 13.43 -0.82 14.56
N ARG A 125 12.21 -0.42 14.92
CA ARG A 125 11.08 -1.33 15.15
C ARG A 125 10.06 -1.17 14.03
N ARG A 126 9.72 -2.28 13.38
CA ARG A 126 8.79 -2.32 12.24
C ARG A 126 7.48 -2.98 12.63
N ARG A 127 6.37 -2.37 12.20
CA ARG A 127 5.02 -2.86 12.45
C ARG A 127 4.17 -2.75 11.20
N PHE A 128 3.31 -3.73 11.00
CA PHE A 128 2.27 -3.72 9.97
C PHE A 128 0.91 -3.64 10.65
N TYR A 129 0.09 -2.68 10.23
CA TYR A 129 -1.27 -2.47 10.71
C TYR A 129 -2.21 -2.90 9.59
N PHE A 130 -3.09 -3.85 9.87
CA PHE A 130 -4.10 -4.30 8.91
C PHE A 130 -5.30 -4.89 9.65
N ALA A 131 -6.51 -4.62 9.19
CA ALA A 131 -7.73 -5.22 9.76
C ALA A 131 -7.83 -5.18 11.31
N GLN A 132 -7.38 -4.08 11.94
CA GLN A 132 -7.27 -3.90 13.40
C GLN A 132 -6.22 -4.77 14.12
N GLU A 133 -5.46 -5.56 13.37
CA GLU A 133 -4.32 -6.33 13.84
C GLU A 133 -3.01 -5.54 13.71
N ILE A 134 -2.05 -5.89 14.57
CA ILE A 134 -0.69 -5.37 14.52
C ILE A 134 0.28 -6.55 14.46
N LEU A 135 1.05 -6.63 13.38
CA LEU A 135 2.11 -7.60 13.22
C LEU A 135 3.47 -6.93 13.39
N GLU A 136 4.24 -7.37 14.39
CA GLU A 136 5.61 -6.89 14.62
C GLU A 136 6.63 -7.80 13.93
N VAL A 137 7.57 -7.22 13.19
CA VAL A 137 8.59 -7.96 12.39
C VAL A 137 9.95 -7.98 13.11
N GLY A 138 9.92 -7.79 14.42
CA GLY A 138 11.11 -7.63 15.25
C GLY A 138 11.73 -6.22 15.15
N ALA A 139 12.85 -6.07 15.84
CA ALA A 139 13.60 -4.83 15.89
C ALA A 139 15.08 -5.07 15.56
N THR A 140 15.67 -4.14 14.81
CA THR A 140 17.09 -4.21 14.40
C THR A 140 17.87 -3.12 15.10
N SER A 141 19.02 -3.46 15.65
CA SER A 141 19.98 -2.47 16.15
C SER A 141 20.73 -1.86 14.98
N LEU A 142 20.69 -0.53 14.87
CA LEU A 142 21.33 0.25 13.82
C LEU A 142 22.39 1.14 14.42
N ILE A 143 23.58 1.14 13.85
CA ILE A 143 24.61 2.12 14.16
C ILE A 143 24.69 3.06 12.96
N LEU A 144 24.30 4.31 13.17
CA LEU A 144 24.23 5.29 12.10
C LEU A 144 25.36 6.30 12.28
N ALA A 145 26.11 6.49 11.20
CA ALA A 145 27.09 7.55 11.06
C ALA A 145 26.36 8.88 10.79
N PRO A 146 26.94 10.02 11.20
CA PRO A 146 26.35 11.30 10.87
C PRO A 146 26.36 11.48 9.35
N ALA A 147 25.21 11.83 8.81
CA ALA A 147 25.08 12.17 7.42
C ALA A 147 25.30 13.68 7.26
N GLU A 148 26.08 14.07 6.25
CA GLU A 148 26.37 15.48 5.97
C GLU A 148 25.11 16.17 5.45
N GLN A 149 24.67 17.22 6.14
CA GLN A 149 23.61 18.07 5.62
C GLN A 149 24.18 18.95 4.50
N ARG A 150 23.50 18.96 3.36
CA ARG A 150 23.79 19.86 2.25
C ARG A 150 22.56 20.69 1.97
N ASP A 151 22.74 22.00 1.81
CA ASP A 151 21.69 22.92 1.40
C ASP A 151 21.38 22.76 -0.11
N ALA A 152 21.15 21.51 -0.53
CA ALA A 152 20.87 21.13 -1.91
C ALA A 152 19.38 21.19 -2.23
N PHE A 153 18.53 21.29 -1.21
CA PHE A 153 17.08 21.33 -1.35
C PHE A 153 16.49 22.58 -0.69
N SER A 154 15.40 23.10 -1.23
CA SER A 154 14.58 24.13 -0.60
C SER A 154 13.10 23.78 -0.68
N ILE A 155 12.38 24.08 0.40
CA ILE A 155 10.93 23.91 0.50
C ILE A 155 10.29 25.30 0.44
N SER A 156 9.23 25.45 -0.34
CA SER A 156 8.46 26.68 -0.40
C SER A 156 6.96 26.42 -0.62
N GLY A 157 6.13 27.45 -0.47
CA GLY A 157 4.70 27.33 -0.77
C GLY A 157 3.93 26.33 0.09
N VAL A 158 4.34 26.12 1.35
CA VAL A 158 3.71 25.16 2.27
C VAL A 158 2.24 25.50 2.52
N ARG A 159 1.36 24.53 2.28
CA ARG A 159 -0.09 24.62 2.50
C ARG A 159 -0.58 23.36 3.18
N THR A 160 -1.41 23.50 4.22
CA THR A 160 -1.97 22.36 4.94
C THR A 160 -3.49 22.34 4.79
N TYR A 161 -3.99 21.28 4.16
CA TYR A 161 -5.41 21.00 3.99
C TYR A 161 -5.88 19.94 5.01
N ASP A 162 -7.10 19.44 4.88
CA ASP A 162 -7.68 18.50 5.86
C ASP A 162 -6.95 17.14 5.91
N ASP A 163 -6.46 16.66 4.77
CA ASP A 163 -5.92 15.31 4.55
C ASP A 163 -4.53 15.30 3.88
N VAL A 164 -4.00 16.46 3.50
CA VAL A 164 -2.75 16.58 2.75
C VAL A 164 -1.98 17.85 3.10
N ILE A 165 -0.67 17.73 3.23
CA ILE A 165 0.28 18.85 3.25
C ILE A 165 0.89 18.96 1.85
N ARG A 166 0.92 20.16 1.28
CA ARG A 166 1.51 20.44 -0.03
C ARG A 166 2.62 21.47 0.08
N PHE A 167 3.64 21.34 -0.74
CA PHE A 167 4.70 22.33 -0.89
C PHE A 167 5.48 22.09 -2.17
N ASP A 168 6.17 23.11 -2.65
CA ASP A 168 7.10 23.03 -3.76
C ASP A 168 8.49 22.65 -3.22
N LEU A 169 9.07 21.60 -3.78
CA LEU A 169 10.43 21.16 -3.51
C LEU A 169 11.32 21.52 -4.70
N TRP A 170 12.45 22.18 -4.43
CA TRP A 170 13.45 22.52 -5.45
C TRP A 170 14.81 21.96 -5.07
N ALA A 171 15.58 21.52 -6.06
CA ALA A 171 16.96 21.07 -5.91
C ALA A 171 17.94 22.00 -6.64
N SER A 172 19.10 22.24 -6.03
CA SER A 172 20.19 23.06 -6.60
C SER A 172 20.75 22.46 -7.89
N GLU A 173 20.73 21.13 -7.98
CA GLU A 173 21.11 20.33 -9.14
C GLU A 173 20.03 19.29 -9.45
N PRO A 174 19.94 18.78 -10.69
CA PRO A 174 18.98 17.74 -11.01
C PRO A 174 19.22 16.46 -10.19
N VAL A 175 18.17 15.98 -9.53
CA VAL A 175 18.14 14.72 -8.76
C VAL A 175 17.06 13.83 -9.34
N GLU A 176 17.38 12.56 -9.60
CA GLU A 176 16.45 11.62 -10.22
C GLU A 176 15.24 11.37 -9.32
N GLU A 177 15.48 10.88 -8.11
CA GLU A 177 14.45 10.53 -7.14
C GLU A 177 14.83 11.00 -5.73
N VAL A 178 13.81 11.40 -4.97
CA VAL A 178 13.96 11.82 -3.57
C VAL A 178 12.93 11.15 -2.68
N TYR A 179 13.39 10.77 -1.48
CA TYR A 179 12.55 10.44 -0.35
C TYR A 179 12.22 11.71 0.43
N VAL A 180 10.94 11.94 0.68
CA VAL A 180 10.45 12.93 1.63
C VAL A 180 9.98 12.19 2.88
N LEU A 181 10.70 12.41 3.97
CA LEU A 181 10.62 11.68 5.23
C LEU A 181 10.10 12.61 6.34
N PRO A 182 8.78 12.76 6.50
CA PRO A 182 8.22 13.53 7.61
C PRO A 182 8.42 12.82 8.95
N GLY A 183 8.82 13.58 9.97
CA GLY A 183 8.80 13.13 11.35
C GLY A 183 7.39 13.25 11.92
N SER A 184 6.62 12.15 11.92
CA SER A 184 5.22 12.17 12.34
C SER A 184 5.06 12.58 13.81
N PRO A 185 4.27 13.63 14.12
CA PRO A 185 3.93 13.98 15.48
C PRO A 185 3.16 12.85 16.19
N PRO A 186 3.18 12.80 17.54
CA PRO A 186 2.38 11.83 18.27
C PRO A 186 0.89 11.89 17.91
N GLY A 187 0.30 10.74 17.60
CA GLY A 187 -1.11 10.64 17.20
C GLY A 187 -1.39 11.02 15.73
N TRP A 188 -0.35 11.34 14.96
CA TRP A 188 -0.48 11.63 13.53
C TRP A 188 0.11 10.48 12.70
N ILE A 189 -0.50 10.25 11.55
CA ILE A 189 0.05 9.44 10.47
C ILE A 189 0.41 10.42 9.36
N VAL A 190 1.69 10.67 9.14
CA VAL A 190 2.16 11.45 7.98
C VAL A 190 2.94 10.50 7.09
N GLU A 191 2.45 10.30 5.87
CA GLU A 191 3.01 9.31 4.94
C GLU A 191 4.32 9.81 4.34
N GLN A 192 5.30 8.92 4.23
CA GLN A 192 6.50 9.15 3.45
C GLN A 192 6.20 8.99 1.96
N VAL A 193 6.91 9.74 1.13
CA VAL A 193 6.77 9.65 -0.32
C VAL A 193 8.14 9.54 -1.00
N LEU A 194 8.22 8.69 -2.01
CA LEU A 194 9.29 8.63 -3.00
C LEU A 194 8.73 9.26 -4.28
N LEU A 195 9.43 10.22 -4.86
CA LEU A 195 9.00 10.87 -6.09
C LEU A 195 10.17 11.23 -7.01
N PRO A 196 9.96 11.19 -8.34
CA PRO A 196 10.91 11.74 -9.28
C PRO A 196 10.93 13.27 -9.13
N LEU A 197 12.11 13.86 -8.96
CA LEU A 197 12.24 15.30 -8.71
C LEU A 197 12.68 16.08 -9.96
N GLY A 198 13.69 15.58 -10.66
CA GLY A 198 14.42 16.40 -11.63
C GLY A 198 14.99 17.61 -10.93
N ARG A 199 14.49 18.81 -11.25
CA ARG A 199 14.90 20.06 -10.57
C ARG A 199 13.88 20.56 -9.55
N SER A 200 12.61 20.23 -9.73
CA SER A 200 11.54 20.69 -8.86
C SER A 200 10.28 19.84 -9.03
N ALA A 201 9.55 19.64 -7.94
CA ALA A 201 8.27 18.95 -7.95
C ALA A 201 7.34 19.50 -6.86
N GLU A 202 6.03 19.44 -7.10
CA GLU A 202 5.04 19.59 -6.04
C GLU A 202 5.03 18.31 -5.20
N VAL A 203 5.27 18.45 -3.90
CA VAL A 203 5.17 17.35 -2.94
C VAL A 203 3.80 17.37 -2.30
N ARG A 204 3.19 16.19 -2.18
CA ARG A 204 1.91 15.97 -1.50
C ARG A 204 2.13 14.90 -0.45
N LEU A 205 2.05 15.28 0.83
CA LEU A 205 2.16 14.37 1.96
C LEU A 205 0.77 14.11 2.53
N PRO A 206 0.16 12.94 2.23
CA PRO A 206 -1.06 12.54 2.90
C PRO A 206 -0.83 12.47 4.41
N TYR A 207 -1.81 12.93 5.17
CA TYR A 207 -1.78 12.77 6.61
C TYR A 207 -3.15 12.48 7.20
N THR A 208 -3.15 11.88 8.39
CA THR A 208 -4.33 11.69 9.22
C THR A 208 -3.98 12.10 10.64
N ALA A 209 -4.81 12.96 11.22
CA ALA A 209 -4.67 13.44 12.59
C ALA A 209 -6.04 13.40 13.27
N GLU A 210 -6.14 12.74 14.42
CA GLU A 210 -7.37 12.75 15.22
C GLU A 210 -7.72 14.15 15.71
N VAL A 211 -6.69 14.90 16.14
CA VAL A 211 -6.80 16.29 16.55
C VAL A 211 -5.71 17.09 15.85
N PHE A 212 -6.12 17.99 14.96
CA PHE A 212 -5.20 18.93 14.34
C PHE A 212 -4.78 19.99 15.36
N ARG A 213 -3.48 20.25 15.44
CA ARG A 213 -2.88 21.35 16.21
C ARG A 213 -1.83 22.00 15.33
N GLU A 214 -1.80 23.32 15.32
CA GLU A 214 -0.70 24.05 14.70
C GLU A 214 0.60 23.68 15.39
N GLN A 215 1.56 23.20 14.61
CA GLN A 215 2.85 22.76 15.09
C GLN A 215 3.86 22.76 13.95
N SER A 216 5.15 22.70 14.28
CA SER A 216 6.18 22.49 13.27
C SER A 216 6.30 21.01 12.94
N LEU A 217 6.28 20.67 11.66
CA LEU A 217 6.59 19.33 11.16
C LEU A 217 8.02 19.31 10.67
N ARG A 218 8.84 18.42 11.22
CA ARG A 218 10.18 18.17 10.70
C ARG A 218 10.08 17.35 9.42
N ILE A 219 10.63 17.85 8.34
CA ILE A 219 10.76 17.12 7.07
C ILE A 219 12.25 16.89 6.82
N VAL A 220 12.60 15.65 6.49
CA VAL A 220 13.91 15.30 5.96
C VAL A 220 13.75 14.91 4.50
N ILE A 221 14.54 15.49 3.61
CA ILE A 221 14.61 15.15 2.20
C ILE A 221 15.93 14.44 1.97
N ALA A 222 15.87 13.29 1.30
CA ALA A 222 17.04 12.49 0.94
C ALA A 222 17.00 12.13 -0.54
N SER A 223 18.11 12.27 -1.26
CA SER A 223 18.24 11.61 -2.57
C SER A 223 18.19 10.09 -2.40
N ALA A 224 17.76 9.37 -3.43
CA ALA A 224 17.61 7.91 -3.36
C ALA A 224 18.93 7.16 -3.05
N ASP A 225 20.07 7.74 -3.41
CA ASP A 225 21.42 7.24 -3.07
C ASP A 225 21.91 7.68 -1.68
N GLY A 226 21.13 8.50 -0.97
CA GLY A 226 21.45 9.07 0.33
C GLY A 226 22.54 10.16 0.32
N ALA A 227 23.08 10.55 -0.84
CA ALA A 227 24.21 11.48 -0.93
C ALA A 227 23.85 12.93 -0.59
N LEU A 228 22.60 13.33 -0.82
CA LEU A 228 22.08 14.66 -0.54
C LEU A 228 21.02 14.57 0.54
N LEU A 229 21.18 15.37 1.60
CA LEU A 229 20.27 15.41 2.74
C LEU A 229 19.99 16.84 3.16
N HIS A 230 18.71 17.17 3.27
CA HIS A 230 18.22 18.42 3.85
C HIS A 230 17.22 18.12 4.95
N ALA A 231 17.22 18.91 6.02
CA ALA A 231 16.20 18.82 7.04
C ALA A 231 15.74 20.21 7.46
N GLU A 232 14.42 20.37 7.52
CA GLU A 232 13.79 21.64 7.85
C GLU A 232 12.53 21.41 8.69
N ASN A 233 12.22 22.36 9.57
CA ASN A 233 10.98 22.38 10.31
C ASN A 233 10.01 23.33 9.60
N ILE A 234 8.96 22.78 9.00
CA ILE A 234 7.92 23.59 8.36
C ILE A 234 6.79 23.89 9.35
N PRO A 235 6.31 25.14 9.47
CA PRO A 235 5.15 25.43 10.30
C PRO A 235 3.88 24.91 9.62
N LEU A 236 3.10 24.08 10.30
CA LEU A 236 1.79 23.65 9.83
C LEU A 236 0.71 24.58 10.39
N ARG A 237 -0.04 25.19 9.47
CA ARG A 237 -1.25 25.97 9.74
C ARG A 237 -2.33 25.51 8.79
N ARG A 238 -3.52 25.21 9.31
CA ARG A 238 -4.64 24.76 8.49
C ARG A 238 -5.20 25.95 7.74
N GLU A 239 -5.36 25.80 6.42
CA GLU A 239 -6.05 26.79 5.60
C GLU A 239 -7.56 26.72 5.88
N GLU A 240 -8.15 27.82 6.37
CA GLU A 240 -9.56 27.90 6.71
C GLU A 240 -10.30 29.03 5.97
N GLY A 241 -11.59 28.83 5.69
CA GLY A 241 -12.45 29.86 5.12
C GLY A 241 -12.02 30.36 3.72
N ALA A 242 -11.93 31.68 3.55
CA ALA A 242 -11.63 32.31 2.26
C ALA A 242 -10.20 32.03 1.78
N SER A 243 -9.22 31.85 2.68
CA SER A 243 -7.84 31.55 2.29
C SER A 243 -7.74 30.19 1.61
N ARG A 244 -8.50 29.20 2.10
CA ARG A 244 -8.65 27.87 1.46
C ARG A 244 -9.16 28.00 0.03
N PHE A 245 -10.19 28.81 -0.21
CA PHE A 245 -10.76 28.99 -1.55
C PHE A 245 -9.74 29.62 -2.52
N VAL A 246 -9.05 30.68 -2.07
CA VAL A 246 -8.00 31.33 -2.85
C VAL A 246 -6.84 30.38 -3.15
N GLY A 247 -6.40 29.60 -2.15
CA GLY A 247 -5.35 28.60 -2.32
C GLY A 247 -5.72 27.53 -3.36
N ILE A 248 -6.95 27.01 -3.31
CA ILE A 248 -7.46 26.04 -4.30
C ILE A 248 -7.52 26.65 -5.70
N LEU A 249 -7.97 27.91 -5.82
CA LEU A 249 -8.06 28.60 -7.11
C LEU A 249 -6.66 28.80 -7.72
N LEU A 250 -5.71 29.28 -6.93
CA LEU A 250 -4.32 29.47 -7.36
C LEU A 250 -3.67 28.15 -7.79
N ASP A 251 -3.89 27.07 -7.03
CA ASP A 251 -3.37 25.73 -7.39
C ASP A 251 -3.95 25.21 -8.71
N THR A 252 -5.23 25.50 -8.95
CA THR A 252 -5.90 25.12 -10.21
C THR A 252 -5.33 25.91 -11.39
N LEU A 253 -5.14 27.22 -11.21
CA LEU A 253 -4.61 28.11 -12.24
C LEU A 253 -3.14 27.80 -12.56
N MET A 254 -2.29 27.58 -11.55
CA MET A 254 -0.89 27.24 -11.77
C MET A 254 -0.73 25.89 -12.49
N ARG A 255 -1.56 24.89 -12.16
CA ARG A 255 -1.56 23.62 -12.89
C ARG A 255 -2.00 23.75 -14.34
N ALA A 256 -3.03 24.57 -14.60
CA ALA A 256 -3.44 24.85 -15.98
C ALA A 256 -2.33 25.54 -16.78
N TRP A 257 -1.59 26.46 -16.16
CA TRP A 257 -0.45 27.12 -16.80
C TRP A 257 0.69 26.15 -17.14
N HIS A 258 1.12 25.32 -16.17
CA HIS A 258 2.21 24.35 -16.40
C HIS A 258 1.82 23.19 -17.31
N GLY A 259 0.53 22.92 -17.51
CA GLY A 259 0.07 21.93 -18.49
C GLY A 259 0.01 22.45 -19.94
N LEU A 260 0.16 23.77 -20.15
CA LEU A 260 0.07 24.40 -21.47
C LEU A 260 1.44 24.74 -22.08
N PHE A 261 2.53 24.60 -21.32
CA PHE A 261 3.91 24.91 -21.73
C PHE A 261 4.86 23.77 -21.35
#